data_AF-A0AB37GIQ3-F1
#
_entry.id   AF-A0AB37GIQ3-F1
#
_cell.length_a   1.000
_cell.length_b   1.000
_cell.length_c   1.000
_cell.angle_alpha   90.00
_cell.angle_beta   90.00
_cell.angle_gamma   90.00
#
_symmetry.space_group_name_H-M   'P 1'
#
loop_
_entity.id
_entity.type
_entity.pdbx_description
1 polymer ?
#
loop_
_entity_poly.entity_id
_entity_poly.type
_entity_poly.pdbx_seq_one_letter_code
_entity_poly.pdbx_strand_id
1 'polypeptide(L)'
;MNIYQKLVEVRKAVPYLKKSNQGHQYNYTGSSQVVGAIREKIDELGLLLIPAIVDKKVTAEKNGNRITYFTELDIEYTWVNVEKPDETIKTTFYAQGIDIGGEKGVGKALTYAEKYFLLKQFNVPTDQDDPDAFQQKVESSKPPEMITQEQKDEIQSLAQSYVDLRGEGSVKLVLTGLEIADFDKVPKSVADQKIRKLKQWIAKAEKQSA
;
A
#
# COMPACT_ATOMS: atom_id res chain seq x y z
N MET A 1 -10.05 39.51 8.81
CA MET A 1 -10.54 38.22 9.39
C MET A 1 -9.55 37.79 10.46
N ASN A 2 -10.00 37.15 11.53
CA ASN A 2 -9.08 36.53 12.50
C ASN A 2 -8.46 35.24 11.93
N ILE A 3 -7.38 34.75 12.52
CA ILE A 3 -6.61 33.60 12.01
C ILE A 3 -7.47 32.33 11.90
N TYR A 4 -8.39 32.10 12.84
CA TYR A 4 -9.29 30.95 12.82
C TYR A 4 -10.26 31.02 11.63
N GLN A 5 -10.82 32.18 11.36
CA GLN A 5 -11.67 32.42 10.20
C GLN A 5 -10.90 32.17 8.91
N LYS A 6 -9.65 32.67 8.82
CA LYS A 6 -8.79 32.44 7.64
C LYS A 6 -8.51 30.95 7.43
N LEU A 7 -8.14 30.22 8.48
CA LEU A 7 -7.92 28.76 8.40
C LEU A 7 -9.18 27.98 8.00
N VAL A 8 -10.37 28.42 8.43
CA VAL A 8 -11.64 27.85 7.96
C VAL A 8 -11.85 28.11 6.46
N GLU A 9 -11.51 29.30 5.95
CA GLU A 9 -11.56 29.57 4.52
C GLU A 9 -10.55 28.74 3.71
N VAL A 10 -9.34 28.51 4.23
CA VAL A 10 -8.39 27.55 3.62
C VAL A 10 -9.00 26.16 3.52
N ARG A 11 -9.62 25.67 4.61
CA ARG A 11 -10.29 24.37 4.61
C ARG A 11 -11.38 24.25 3.55
N LYS A 12 -12.12 25.33 3.28
CA LYS A 12 -13.17 25.36 2.25
C LYS A 12 -12.65 25.22 0.82
N ALA A 13 -11.34 25.35 0.58
CA ALA A 13 -10.74 25.06 -0.73
C ALA A 13 -10.59 23.55 -0.99
N VAL A 14 -10.56 22.71 0.05
CA VAL A 14 -10.37 21.25 -0.06
C VAL A 14 -11.48 20.53 -0.86
N PRO A 15 -12.79 20.80 -0.66
CA PRO A 15 -13.86 20.09 -1.36
C PRO A 15 -13.90 20.29 -2.88
N TYR A 16 -13.32 21.38 -3.40
CA TYR A 16 -13.35 21.70 -4.84
C TYR A 16 -12.54 20.72 -5.70
N LEU A 17 -11.57 20.03 -5.10
CA LEU A 17 -10.71 19.08 -5.82
C LEU A 17 -11.47 17.79 -6.19
N LYS A 18 -12.50 17.39 -5.42
CA LYS A 18 -13.31 16.19 -5.75
C LYS A 18 -14.15 16.35 -7.02
N LYS A 19 -14.45 17.57 -7.48
CA LYS A 19 -15.39 17.80 -8.58
C LYS A 19 -14.73 17.97 -9.97
N SER A 20 -13.44 18.26 -10.07
CA SER A 20 -12.80 18.49 -11.39
C SER A 20 -12.40 17.20 -12.13
N ASN A 21 -12.52 16.02 -11.51
CA ASN A 21 -12.04 14.75 -12.08
C ASN A 21 -13.17 13.81 -12.56
N GLN A 22 -14.36 14.33 -12.86
CA GLN A 22 -15.46 13.53 -13.45
C GLN A 22 -15.27 13.16 -14.93
N GLY A 23 -14.04 13.25 -15.45
CA GLY A 23 -13.67 12.82 -16.80
C GLY A 23 -12.71 11.63 -16.75
N HIS A 24 -13.27 10.43 -16.84
CA HIS A 24 -12.62 9.20 -17.30
C HIS A 24 -11.51 8.62 -16.39
N GLN A 25 -11.89 7.59 -15.64
CA GLN A 25 -11.04 6.45 -15.27
C GLN A 25 -9.73 6.70 -14.52
N TYR A 26 -9.53 7.76 -13.75
CA TYR A 26 -8.58 7.77 -12.61
C TYR A 26 -9.03 8.83 -11.59
N ASN A 27 -9.98 8.43 -10.77
CA ASN A 27 -10.72 9.33 -9.89
C ASN A 27 -9.96 9.62 -8.60
N TYR A 28 -8.79 10.27 -8.66
CA TYR A 28 -8.04 10.63 -7.44
C TYR A 28 -7.30 11.95 -7.62
N THR A 29 -7.66 12.93 -6.80
CA THR A 29 -6.84 14.13 -6.58
C THR A 29 -5.57 13.70 -5.87
N GLY A 30 -4.44 13.68 -6.57
CA GLY A 30 -3.15 13.37 -5.95
C GLY A 30 -2.88 14.34 -4.80
N SER A 31 -2.30 13.86 -3.70
CA SER A 31 -2.03 14.69 -2.52
C SER A 31 -1.30 16.00 -2.84
N SER A 32 -0.47 16.02 -3.89
CA SER A 32 0.23 17.21 -4.38
C SER A 32 -0.72 18.28 -4.93
N GLN A 33 -1.81 17.91 -5.60
CA GLN A 33 -2.82 18.86 -6.08
C GLN A 33 -3.57 19.49 -4.91
N VAL A 34 -3.87 18.70 -3.87
CA VAL A 34 -4.52 19.20 -2.66
C VAL A 34 -3.63 20.16 -1.90
N VAL A 35 -2.36 19.81 -1.70
CA VAL A 35 -1.37 20.70 -1.09
C VAL A 35 -1.20 21.98 -1.92
N GLY A 36 -1.20 21.89 -3.25
CA GLY A 36 -1.13 23.05 -4.14
C GLY A 36 -2.28 24.04 -3.94
N ALA A 37 -3.53 23.55 -3.94
CA ALA A 37 -4.71 24.39 -3.71
C ALA A 37 -4.75 25.00 -2.30
N ILE A 38 -4.29 24.25 -1.30
CA ILE A 38 -4.15 24.76 0.08
C ILE A 38 -3.15 25.92 0.11
N ARG A 39 -1.98 25.77 -0.53
CA ARG A 39 -0.93 26.82 -0.58
C ARG A 39 -1.45 28.10 -1.26
N GLU A 40 -2.11 27.96 -2.41
CA GLU A 40 -2.73 29.10 -3.10
C GLU A 40 -3.70 29.85 -2.19
N LYS A 41 -4.52 29.13 -1.42
CA LYS A 41 -5.49 29.75 -0.51
C LYS A 41 -4.84 30.37 0.74
N ILE A 42 -3.74 29.81 1.22
CA ILE A 42 -2.92 30.38 2.30
C ILE A 42 -2.37 31.76 1.87
N ASP A 43 -1.80 31.83 0.66
CA ASP A 43 -1.24 33.07 0.11
C ASP A 43 -2.34 34.12 -0.11
N GLU A 44 -3.47 33.74 -0.70
CA GLU A 44 -4.63 34.62 -0.92
C GLU A 44 -5.13 35.25 0.39
N LEU A 45 -5.13 34.48 1.48
CA LEU A 45 -5.63 34.93 2.79
C LEU A 45 -4.55 35.60 3.65
N GLY A 46 -3.31 35.73 3.17
CA GLY A 46 -2.22 36.33 3.93
C GLY A 46 -1.92 35.56 5.22
N LEU A 47 -1.72 34.24 5.10
CA LEU A 47 -1.25 33.37 6.17
C LEU A 47 0.20 32.93 5.88
N LEU A 48 1.03 32.85 6.92
CA LEU A 48 2.32 32.17 6.85
C LEU A 48 2.26 30.87 7.65
N LEU A 49 2.92 29.84 7.14
CA LEU A 49 3.17 28.59 7.85
C LEU A 49 4.68 28.41 8.03
N ILE A 50 5.15 28.54 9.26
CA ILE A 50 6.58 28.51 9.58
C ILE A 50 6.90 27.19 10.29
N PRO A 51 7.67 26.27 9.67
CA PRO A 51 8.15 25.06 10.34
C PRO A 51 9.42 25.33 11.16
N ALA A 52 9.52 24.70 12.33
CA ALA A 52 10.73 24.66 13.15
C ALA A 52 10.95 23.24 13.68
N ILE A 53 12.12 22.65 13.44
CA ILE A 53 12.49 21.36 14.05
C ILE A 53 12.81 21.62 15.52
N VAL A 54 12.01 21.08 16.43
CA VAL A 54 12.14 21.27 17.88
C VAL A 54 12.84 20.10 18.57
N ASP A 55 12.71 18.89 18.03
CA ASP A 55 13.53 17.73 18.44
C ASP A 55 13.87 16.86 17.23
N LYS A 56 14.96 16.09 17.33
CA LYS A 56 15.46 15.21 16.28
C LYS A 56 16.19 14.02 16.84
N LYS A 57 15.98 12.86 16.23
CA LYS A 57 16.68 11.63 16.55
C LYS A 57 17.00 10.85 15.27
N VAL A 58 18.22 10.35 15.18
CA VAL A 58 18.64 9.46 14.08
C VAL A 58 19.16 8.18 14.69
N THR A 59 18.56 7.06 14.33
CA THR A 59 19.03 5.72 14.70
C THR A 59 19.55 5.00 13.47
N ALA A 60 20.63 4.24 13.63
CA ALA A 60 21.24 3.49 12.55
C ALA A 60 21.18 2.00 12.87
N GLU A 61 20.67 1.22 11.93
CA GLU A 61 20.61 -0.24 12.01
C GLU A 61 21.46 -0.84 10.89
N LYS A 62 22.36 -1.76 11.27
CA LYS A 62 23.22 -2.46 10.32
C LYS A 62 22.66 -3.84 10.02
N ASN A 63 22.33 -4.08 8.76
CA ASN A 63 21.90 -5.38 8.24
C ASN A 63 22.89 -5.85 7.16
N GLY A 64 23.84 -6.71 7.57
CA GLY A 64 24.95 -7.14 6.73
C GLY A 64 25.86 -5.97 6.32
N ASN A 65 26.01 -5.74 5.02
CA ASN A 65 26.77 -4.62 4.45
C ASN A 65 25.94 -3.34 4.28
N ARG A 66 24.65 -3.34 4.63
CA ARG A 66 23.77 -2.18 4.51
C ARG A 66 23.56 -1.52 5.86
N ILE A 67 23.57 -0.19 5.86
CA ILE A 67 23.16 0.62 7.01
C ILE A 67 21.86 1.32 6.62
N THR A 68 20.86 1.19 7.48
CA THR A 68 19.58 1.90 7.37
C THR A 68 19.54 2.95 8.47
N TYR A 69 19.25 4.19 8.08
CA TYR A 69 19.05 5.32 8.99
C TYR A 69 17.55 5.57 9.14
N PHE A 70 17.09 5.60 10.38
CA PHE A 70 15.74 5.99 10.75
C PHE A 70 15.81 7.37 11.43
N THR A 71 15.30 8.37 10.72
CA THR A 71 15.27 9.77 11.17
C THR A 71 13.88 10.09 11.70
N GLU A 72 13.82 10.61 12.91
CA GLU A 72 12.63 11.08 13.61
C GLU A 72 12.78 12.59 13.81
N LEU A 73 11.75 13.37 13.49
CA LEU A 73 11.71 14.82 13.68
C LEU A 73 10.42 15.20 14.40
N ASP A 74 10.53 15.95 15.49
CA ASP A 74 9.42 16.73 16.04
C ASP A 74 9.50 18.14 15.47
N ILE A 75 8.41 18.56 14.83
CA ILE A 75 8.33 19.83 14.11
C ILE A 75 7.20 20.65 14.74
N GLU A 76 7.50 21.89 15.13
CA GLU A 76 6.50 22.90 15.45
C GLU A 76 6.17 23.68 14.18
N TYR A 77 4.90 23.70 13.82
CA TYR A 77 4.35 24.56 12.79
C TYR A 77 3.67 25.75 13.43
N THR A 78 4.07 26.96 13.03
CA THR A 78 3.45 28.21 13.46
C THR A 78 2.68 28.84 12.31
N TRP A 79 1.37 28.95 12.48
CA TRP A 79 0.53 29.81 11.65
C TRP A 79 0.65 31.25 12.12
N VAL A 80 0.81 32.19 11.18
CA VAL A 80 0.88 33.63 11.45
C VAL A 80 -0.10 34.35 10.54
N ASN A 81 -0.94 35.21 11.11
CA ASN A 81 -1.75 36.14 10.34
C ASN A 81 -0.89 37.33 9.88
N VAL A 82 -0.68 37.51 8.59
CA VAL A 82 0.19 38.59 8.06
C VAL A 82 -0.35 39.98 8.40
N GLU A 83 -1.68 40.15 8.47
CA GLU A 83 -2.31 41.42 8.85
C GLU A 83 -2.13 41.78 10.33
N LYS A 84 -1.89 40.77 11.17
CA LYS A 84 -1.75 40.90 12.62
C LYS A 84 -0.72 39.88 13.13
N PRO A 85 0.60 40.12 12.97
CA PRO A 85 1.63 39.11 13.19
C PRO A 85 1.75 38.55 14.61
N ASP A 86 1.19 39.24 15.60
CA ASP A 86 1.03 38.77 16.98
C ASP A 86 -0.05 37.68 17.12
N GLU A 87 -0.98 37.57 16.17
CA GLU A 87 -1.97 36.52 16.09
C GLU A 87 -1.36 35.26 15.46
N THR A 88 -1.04 34.28 16.31
CA THR A 88 -0.37 33.04 15.91
C THR A 88 -1.05 31.80 16.49
N ILE A 89 -0.88 30.66 15.81
CA ILE A 89 -1.27 29.33 16.32
C ILE A 89 -0.09 28.38 16.12
N LYS A 90 0.29 27.68 17.19
CA LYS A 90 1.35 26.67 17.15
C LYS A 90 0.77 25.27 17.21
N THR A 91 1.35 24.35 16.46
CA THR A 91 0.95 22.94 16.48
C THR A 91 2.18 22.08 16.24
N THR A 92 2.34 21.02 17.02
CA THR A 92 3.43 20.07 16.86
C THR A 92 3.02 18.93 15.93
N PHE A 93 4.00 18.41 15.19
CA PHE A 93 3.83 17.30 14.28
C PHE A 93 5.09 16.43 14.28
N TYR A 94 4.90 15.12 14.42
CA TYR A 94 5.97 14.14 14.40
C TYR A 94 6.09 13.51 13.01
N ALA A 95 7.31 13.36 12.51
CA ALA A 95 7.57 12.77 11.21
C ALA A 95 8.79 11.86 11.19
N GLN A 96 8.75 10.88 10.29
CA GLN A 96 9.77 9.86 10.15
C GLN A 96 10.28 9.78 8.71
N GLY A 97 11.56 9.42 8.55
CA GLY A 97 12.20 9.16 7.27
C GLY A 97 13.15 7.98 7.34
N ILE A 98 12.98 7.01 6.45
CA ILE A 98 13.88 5.85 6.31
C ILE A 98 14.82 6.08 5.12
N ASP A 99 16.11 5.86 5.37
CA ASP A 99 17.14 5.99 4.34
C ASP A 99 18.16 4.86 4.35
N ILE A 100 18.38 4.25 3.19
CA ILE A 100 19.32 3.14 3.02
C ILE A 100 20.54 3.69 2.29
N GLY A 101 21.71 3.62 2.92
CA GLY A 101 22.97 4.05 2.30
C GLY A 101 23.39 5.50 2.56
N GLY A 102 22.51 6.37 3.08
CA GLY A 102 22.88 7.63 3.74
C GLY A 102 22.43 8.95 3.07
N GLU A 103 22.45 10.00 3.90
CA GLU A 103 22.19 11.43 3.69
C GLU A 103 20.74 11.94 3.47
N LYS A 104 19.76 11.08 3.16
CA LYS A 104 18.42 11.56 2.74
C LYS A 104 17.34 11.50 3.82
N GLY A 105 17.65 10.98 5.00
CA GLY A 105 16.69 10.75 6.09
C GLY A 105 15.91 12.01 6.50
N VAL A 106 16.60 13.12 6.76
CA VAL A 106 15.99 14.40 7.16
C VAL A 106 15.07 14.96 6.07
N GLY A 107 15.52 14.95 4.81
CA GLY A 107 14.72 15.45 3.69
C GLY A 107 13.44 14.63 3.48
N LYS A 108 13.52 13.30 3.63
CA LYS A 108 12.35 12.41 3.59
C LYS A 108 11.37 12.69 4.72
N ALA A 109 11.86 12.83 5.95
CA ALA A 109 11.03 13.16 7.11
C ALA A 109 10.33 14.52 6.95
N LEU A 110 11.04 15.57 6.51
CA LEU A 110 10.46 16.89 6.25
C LEU A 110 9.41 16.89 5.13
N THR A 111 9.69 16.17 4.03
CA THR A 111 8.72 16.05 2.92
C THR A 111 7.44 15.35 3.38
N TYR A 112 7.57 14.31 4.21
CA TYR A 112 6.44 13.62 4.79
C TYR A 112 5.67 14.52 5.76
N ALA A 113 6.39 15.21 6.65
CA ALA A 113 5.81 16.15 7.61
C ALA A 113 4.95 17.20 6.91
N GLU A 114 5.49 17.89 5.89
CA GLU A 114 4.77 18.95 5.19
C GLU A 114 3.48 18.43 4.55
N LYS A 115 3.56 17.31 3.83
CA LYS A 115 2.39 16.69 3.19
C LYS A 115 1.33 16.37 4.23
N TYR A 116 1.65 15.59 5.26
CA TYR A 116 0.65 15.09 6.18
C TYR A 116 0.17 16.12 7.19
N PHE A 117 1.02 17.07 7.59
CA PHE A 117 0.59 18.20 8.41
C PHE A 117 -0.54 18.97 7.71
N LEU A 118 -0.35 19.39 6.46
CA LEU A 118 -1.38 20.13 5.72
C LEU A 118 -2.64 19.29 5.49
N LEU A 119 -2.50 18.03 5.11
CA LEU A 119 -3.66 17.14 4.91
C LEU A 119 -4.47 16.97 6.20
N LYS A 120 -3.81 16.74 7.35
CA LYS A 120 -4.48 16.51 8.64
C LYS A 120 -5.02 17.81 9.23
N GLN A 121 -4.29 18.92 9.13
CA GLN A 121 -4.73 20.25 9.57
C GLN A 121 -6.06 20.66 8.94
N PHE A 122 -6.30 20.29 7.68
CA PHE A 122 -7.52 20.64 6.94
C PHE A 122 -8.49 19.48 6.74
N ASN A 123 -8.32 18.38 7.50
CA ASN A 123 -9.18 17.20 7.48
C ASN A 123 -9.36 16.59 6.07
N VAL A 124 -8.29 16.60 5.27
CA VAL A 124 -8.28 15.92 3.98
C VAL A 124 -8.22 14.41 4.23
N PRO A 125 -9.11 13.60 3.63
CA PRO A 125 -9.05 12.15 3.73
C PRO A 125 -7.77 11.61 3.09
N THR A 126 -7.17 10.59 3.70
CA THR A 126 -5.91 9.96 3.26
C THR A 126 -6.05 8.45 3.11
N ASP A 127 -7.25 7.97 2.76
CA ASP A 127 -7.60 6.54 2.73
C ASP A 127 -6.72 5.73 1.75
N GLN A 128 -6.09 6.39 0.78
CA GLN A 128 -5.15 5.75 -0.16
C GLN A 128 -3.74 5.59 0.38
N ASP A 129 -3.36 6.45 1.32
CA ASP A 129 -2.09 6.39 2.04
C ASP A 129 -2.25 5.56 3.34
N ASP A 130 -3.39 4.87 3.48
CA ASP A 130 -3.67 3.98 4.60
C ASP A 130 -2.66 2.81 4.59
N PRO A 131 -1.94 2.58 5.72
CA PRO A 131 -1.00 1.48 5.82
C PRO A 131 -1.64 0.12 5.53
N ASP A 132 -2.93 -0.09 5.84
CA ASP A 132 -3.65 -1.34 5.58
C ASP A 132 -3.89 -1.53 4.07
N ALA A 133 -4.17 -0.45 3.34
CA ALA A 133 -4.31 -0.47 1.89
C ALA A 133 -2.97 -0.78 1.19
N PHE A 134 -1.85 -0.30 1.74
CA PHE A 134 -0.51 -0.67 1.29
C PHE A 134 -0.19 -2.13 1.62
N GLN A 135 -0.57 -2.60 2.82
CA GLN A 135 -0.34 -3.97 3.26
C GLN A 135 -1.09 -4.97 2.38
N GLN A 136 -2.35 -4.70 2.01
CA GLN A 136 -3.09 -5.49 1.03
C GLN A 136 -2.43 -5.52 -0.35
N LYS A 137 -1.90 -4.38 -0.84
CA LYS A 137 -1.16 -4.35 -2.10
C LYS A 137 0.11 -5.18 -2.03
N VAL A 138 0.89 -5.05 -0.95
CA VAL A 138 2.12 -5.83 -0.75
C VAL A 138 1.82 -7.32 -0.65
N GLU A 139 0.78 -7.71 0.08
CA GLU A 139 0.35 -9.10 0.17
C GLU A 139 -0.10 -9.66 -1.18
N SER A 140 -0.84 -8.86 -1.97
CA SER A 140 -1.22 -9.24 -3.34
C SER A 140 -0.06 -9.25 -4.34
N SER A 141 1.07 -8.60 -4.00
CA SER A 141 2.27 -8.51 -4.85
C SER A 141 3.33 -9.55 -4.50
N LYS A 142 3.17 -10.31 -3.40
CA LYS A 142 4.09 -11.41 -3.09
C LYS A 142 3.93 -12.49 -4.17
N PRO A 143 5.02 -13.00 -4.76
CA PRO A 143 4.93 -14.13 -5.68
C PRO A 143 4.20 -15.28 -4.97
N PRO A 144 3.23 -15.92 -5.64
CA PRO A 144 2.43 -16.95 -5.00
C PRO A 144 3.32 -18.08 -4.50
N GLU A 145 3.00 -18.63 -3.33
CA GLU A 145 3.65 -19.85 -2.86
C GLU A 145 3.50 -20.94 -3.93
N MET A 146 4.62 -21.48 -4.38
CA MET A 146 4.63 -22.58 -5.35
C MET A 146 4.20 -23.88 -4.69
N ILE A 147 3.76 -24.83 -5.52
CA ILE A 147 3.33 -26.15 -5.09
C ILE A 147 4.40 -26.84 -4.22
N THR A 148 3.94 -27.47 -3.15
CA THR A 148 4.80 -28.25 -2.23
C THR A 148 5.08 -29.65 -2.76
N GLN A 149 6.12 -30.32 -2.25
CA GLN A 149 6.40 -31.72 -2.62
C GLN A 149 5.24 -32.64 -2.24
N GLU A 150 4.63 -32.44 -1.08
CA GLU A 150 3.45 -33.21 -0.63
C GLU A 150 2.29 -33.12 -1.62
N GLN A 151 2.01 -31.91 -2.14
CA GLN A 151 0.97 -31.72 -3.16
C GLN A 151 1.34 -32.33 -4.51
N LYS A 152 2.63 -32.30 -4.90
CA LYS A 152 3.10 -32.98 -6.12
C LYS A 152 2.85 -34.49 -6.00
N ASP A 153 3.23 -35.06 -4.87
CA ASP A 153 3.08 -36.49 -4.59
C ASP A 153 1.59 -36.89 -4.53
N GLU A 154 0.74 -36.06 -3.90
CA GLU A 154 -0.71 -36.29 -3.87
C GLU A 154 -1.33 -36.25 -5.27
N ILE A 155 -0.97 -35.27 -6.10
CA ILE A 155 -1.47 -35.19 -7.49
C ILE A 155 -1.01 -36.41 -8.29
N GLN A 156 0.24 -36.83 -8.16
CA GLN A 156 0.77 -38.00 -8.87
C GLN A 156 0.07 -39.28 -8.43
N SER A 157 -0.10 -39.48 -7.12
CA SER A 157 -0.78 -40.64 -6.55
C SER A 157 -2.24 -40.73 -7.02
N LEU A 158 -2.99 -39.63 -6.91
CA LEU A 158 -4.38 -39.58 -7.37
C LEU A 158 -4.49 -39.76 -8.89
N ALA A 159 -3.53 -39.25 -9.67
CA ALA A 159 -3.55 -39.41 -11.12
C ALA A 159 -3.31 -40.87 -11.50
N GLN A 160 -2.41 -41.56 -10.79
CA GLN A 160 -2.20 -42.99 -10.95
C GLN A 160 -3.46 -43.79 -10.60
N SER A 161 -4.07 -43.53 -9.44
CA SER A 161 -5.32 -44.20 -9.04
C SER A 161 -6.45 -43.98 -10.04
N TYR A 162 -6.56 -42.79 -10.64
CA TYR A 162 -7.55 -42.52 -11.68
C TYR A 162 -7.32 -43.34 -12.95
N VAL A 163 -6.06 -43.51 -13.38
CA VAL A 163 -5.69 -44.35 -14.54
C VAL A 163 -5.98 -45.82 -14.25
N ASP A 164 -5.57 -46.31 -13.08
CA ASP A 164 -5.79 -47.70 -12.67
C ASP A 164 -7.29 -48.04 -12.65
N LEU A 165 -8.12 -47.10 -12.21
CA LEU A 165 -9.57 -47.28 -12.13
C LEU A 165 -10.27 -47.24 -13.50
N ARG A 166 -9.73 -46.48 -14.46
CA ARG A 166 -10.23 -46.44 -15.84
C ARG A 166 -9.74 -47.61 -16.69
N GLY A 167 -8.61 -48.22 -16.32
CA GLY A 167 -7.97 -49.30 -17.08
C GLY A 167 -7.36 -48.86 -18.42
N GLU A 168 -7.40 -47.57 -18.74
CA GLU A 168 -6.88 -46.97 -19.97
C GLU A 168 -6.30 -45.57 -19.70
N GLY A 169 -5.30 -45.19 -20.50
CA GLY A 169 -4.63 -43.89 -20.41
C GLY A 169 -3.25 -43.93 -19.73
N SER A 170 -2.74 -42.77 -19.35
CA SER A 170 -1.47 -42.63 -18.63
C SER A 170 -1.51 -41.42 -17.70
N VAL A 171 -0.70 -41.43 -16.64
CA VAL A 171 -0.59 -40.29 -15.70
C VAL A 171 -0.28 -38.99 -16.44
N LYS A 172 0.57 -39.06 -17.48
CA LYS A 172 0.90 -37.90 -18.32
C LYS A 172 -0.34 -37.29 -18.99
N LEU A 173 -1.26 -38.11 -19.48
CA LEU A 173 -2.52 -37.63 -20.09
C LEU A 173 -3.45 -36.99 -19.05
N VAL A 174 -3.50 -37.54 -17.84
CA VAL A 174 -4.29 -36.97 -16.72
C VAL A 174 -3.73 -35.60 -16.31
N LEU A 175 -2.40 -35.48 -16.18
CA LEU A 175 -1.74 -34.21 -15.88
C LEU A 175 -1.95 -33.18 -17.00
N THR A 176 -1.92 -33.61 -18.26
CA THR A 176 -2.24 -32.76 -19.41
C THR A 176 -3.68 -32.26 -19.36
N GLY A 177 -4.64 -33.12 -19.00
CA GLY A 177 -6.05 -32.75 -18.81
C GLY A 177 -6.32 -31.86 -17.59
N LEU A 178 -5.37 -31.82 -16.64
CA LEU A 178 -5.34 -30.87 -15.52
C LEU A 178 -4.57 -29.59 -15.87
N GLU A 179 -4.05 -29.45 -17.09
CA GLU A 179 -3.23 -28.31 -17.54
C GLU A 179 -1.93 -28.14 -16.73
N ILE A 180 -1.41 -29.24 -16.20
CA ILE A 180 -0.13 -29.27 -15.48
C ILE A 180 0.96 -29.68 -16.46
N ALA A 181 1.60 -28.68 -17.07
CA ALA A 181 2.75 -28.91 -17.96
C ALA A 181 4.08 -28.99 -17.21
N ASP A 182 4.18 -28.25 -16.10
CA ASP A 182 5.39 -28.12 -15.29
C ASP A 182 4.97 -27.83 -13.84
N PHE A 183 5.25 -28.76 -12.93
CA PHE A 183 4.86 -28.62 -11.53
C PHE A 183 5.54 -27.42 -10.86
N ASP A 184 6.77 -27.06 -11.26
CA ASP A 184 7.51 -25.96 -10.62
C ASP A 184 6.92 -24.58 -10.93
N LYS A 185 5.95 -24.52 -11.83
CA LYS A 185 5.21 -23.31 -12.21
C LYS A 185 3.79 -23.28 -11.67
N VAL A 186 3.40 -24.25 -10.86
CA VAL A 186 2.04 -24.33 -10.30
C VAL A 186 2.01 -23.67 -8.93
N PRO A 187 1.19 -22.61 -8.73
CA PRO A 187 0.90 -22.09 -7.41
C PRO A 187 0.21 -23.13 -6.51
N LYS A 188 0.52 -23.11 -5.22
CA LYS A 188 -0.09 -23.97 -4.19
C LYS A 188 -1.62 -23.95 -4.21
N SER A 189 -2.22 -22.76 -4.36
CA SER A 189 -3.67 -22.61 -4.43
C SER A 189 -4.28 -23.27 -5.67
N VAL A 190 -3.55 -23.26 -6.80
CA VAL A 190 -3.96 -23.94 -8.03
C VAL A 190 -3.80 -25.45 -7.85
N ALA A 191 -2.72 -25.91 -7.21
CA ALA A 191 -2.51 -27.33 -6.90
C ALA A 191 -3.68 -27.91 -6.07
N ASP A 192 -4.12 -27.21 -5.03
CA ASP A 192 -5.27 -27.62 -4.21
C ASP A 192 -6.55 -27.77 -5.04
N GLN A 193 -6.78 -26.86 -5.99
CA GLN A 193 -7.92 -26.95 -6.90
C GLN A 193 -7.82 -28.18 -7.83
N LYS A 194 -6.62 -28.47 -8.35
CA LYS A 194 -6.39 -29.64 -9.22
C LYS A 194 -6.56 -30.95 -8.45
N ILE A 195 -6.08 -31.03 -7.20
CA ILE A 195 -6.29 -32.18 -6.29
C ILE A 195 -7.79 -32.42 -6.08
N ARG A 196 -8.56 -31.38 -5.74
CA ARG A 196 -10.02 -31.48 -5.56
C ARG A 196 -10.71 -31.98 -6.83
N LYS A 197 -10.34 -31.44 -7.99
CA LYS A 197 -10.90 -31.85 -9.29
C LYS A 197 -10.60 -33.31 -9.60
N LEU A 198 -9.38 -33.76 -9.29
CA LEU A 198 -8.95 -35.14 -9.52
C LEU A 198 -9.67 -36.13 -8.60
N LYS A 199 -9.88 -35.78 -7.32
CA LYS A 199 -10.74 -36.55 -6.39
C LYS A 199 -12.18 -36.68 -6.91
N GLN A 200 -12.74 -35.62 -7.50
CA GLN A 200 -14.06 -35.66 -8.13
C GLN A 200 -14.10 -36.59 -9.35
N TRP A 201 -13.03 -36.62 -10.16
CA TRP A 201 -12.93 -37.52 -11.30
C TRP A 201 -12.89 -38.99 -10.87
N ILE A 202 -12.10 -39.31 -9.84
CA ILE A 202 -12.03 -40.66 -9.25
C ILE A 202 -13.40 -41.07 -8.73
N ALA A 203 -14.04 -40.26 -7.88
CA ALA A 203 -15.36 -40.56 -7.33
C ALA A 203 -16.44 -40.77 -8.40
N LYS A 204 -16.33 -40.06 -9.54
CA LYS A 204 -17.25 -40.26 -10.68
C LYS A 204 -16.97 -41.55 -11.43
N ALA A 205 -15.71 -41.93 -11.59
CA ALA A 205 -15.32 -43.15 -12.26
C ALA A 205 -15.66 -44.39 -11.40
N GLU A 206 -15.48 -44.34 -10.08
CA GLU A 206 -15.92 -45.40 -9.15
C GLU A 206 -17.41 -45.72 -9.28
N LYS A 207 -18.26 -44.69 -9.40
CA LYS A 207 -19.71 -44.85 -9.60
C LYS A 207 -20.11 -45.40 -10.97
N GLN A 208 -19.21 -45.37 -11.95
CA GLN A 208 -19.45 -45.89 -13.30
C GLN A 208 -18.96 -47.34 -13.44
N SER A 209 -18.08 -47.78 -12.55
CA SER A 209 -17.51 -49.13 -12.50
C SER A 209 -18.23 -50.07 -11.50
N ALA A 210 -19.20 -49.55 -10.74
CA ALA A 210 -20.08 -50.28 -9.83
C ALA A 210 -21.46 -50.49 -10.46
#